data_AF-A0A1F9BYI7-F1
#
_entry.id   AF-A0A1F9BYI7-F1
#
_cell.length_a   1.000
_cell.length_b   1.000
_cell.length_c   1.000
_cell.angle_alpha   90.00
_cell.angle_beta   90.00
_cell.angle_gamma   90.00
#
_symmetry.space_group_name_H-M   'P 1'
#
loop_
_entity.id
_entity.type
_entity.pdbx_description
1 polymer ?
#
loop_
_entity_poly.entity_id
_entity_poly.type
_entity_poly.pdbx_seq_one_letter_code
_entity_poly.pdbx_strand_id
1 'polypeptide(L)'
;MKRFLLIIVLVAFACPAGAEMYRWVDEKGTVHFTDDPSTIPERYRPDAETRKGPRETTPPGARGKSTTSPLSQPPPKTSEPQGFDVPLLRSSQLMFVEVLLNGRVKRNFIVDSGASYTLIDRGTARDLGITIDEYTPFIPVATVSDVILTPLVTLKSIQVGQAEVENVDALIYTMPSEKEGLLGNSFLGKFRVVLDSVNGKMTLHPVKGSPSPDRPGGYDRDYWAGRFRFLHYNIGVLRKLKTSYERKDARTELNRVNNAIRYFENQLGDWERKASLAGVPHNWRE
;
A
#
# COMPACT_ATOMS: atom_id res chain seq x y z
N MET A 1 -32.62 -55.72 -24.17
CA MET A 1 -33.14 -54.85 -23.09
C MET A 1 -32.45 -53.49 -23.19
N LYS A 2 -33.21 -52.44 -23.54
CA LYS A 2 -32.70 -51.07 -23.78
C LYS A 2 -32.35 -50.41 -22.44
N ARG A 3 -31.11 -49.93 -22.28
CA ARG A 3 -30.69 -49.12 -21.12
C ARG A 3 -30.98 -47.65 -21.44
N PHE A 4 -31.96 -47.06 -20.77
CA PHE A 4 -32.23 -45.63 -20.83
C PHE A 4 -31.23 -44.87 -19.96
N LEU A 5 -30.55 -43.91 -20.57
CA LEU A 5 -29.68 -42.92 -19.95
C LEU A 5 -30.57 -41.83 -19.33
N LEU A 6 -30.54 -41.67 -18.00
CA LEU A 6 -31.24 -40.57 -17.32
C LEU A 6 -30.32 -39.34 -17.31
N ILE A 7 -30.58 -38.37 -18.19
CA ILE A 7 -29.94 -37.06 -18.17
C ILE A 7 -30.66 -36.21 -17.13
N ILE A 8 -29.97 -35.91 -16.02
CA ILE A 8 -30.42 -34.92 -15.03
C ILE A 8 -30.02 -33.55 -15.59
N VAL A 9 -30.99 -32.82 -16.14
CA VAL A 9 -30.83 -31.42 -16.56
C VAL A 9 -30.95 -30.55 -15.31
N LEU A 10 -29.81 -30.01 -14.85
CA LEU A 10 -29.76 -29.06 -13.75
C LEU A 10 -29.96 -27.65 -14.32
N VAL A 11 -31.21 -27.16 -14.30
CA VAL A 11 -31.54 -25.79 -14.69
C VAL A 11 -31.14 -24.86 -13.54
N ALA A 12 -30.00 -24.18 -13.69
CA ALA A 12 -29.61 -23.11 -12.79
C ALA A 12 -30.42 -21.85 -13.13
N PHE A 13 -31.40 -21.51 -12.30
CA PHE A 13 -32.02 -20.19 -12.31
C PHE A 13 -30.99 -19.17 -11.83
N ALA A 14 -30.40 -18.42 -12.76
CA ALA A 14 -29.63 -17.23 -12.45
C ALA A 14 -30.61 -16.16 -11.95
N CYS A 15 -30.63 -15.91 -10.65
CA CYS A 15 -31.34 -14.76 -10.09
C CYS A 15 -30.44 -13.52 -10.27
N PRO A 16 -30.87 -12.49 -11.00
CA PRO A 16 -30.11 -11.24 -11.07
C PRO A 16 -30.19 -10.55 -9.71
N ALA A 17 -29.12 -10.64 -8.91
CA ALA A 17 -28.96 -9.87 -7.69
C ALA A 17 -28.56 -8.43 -8.05
N GLY A 18 -29.56 -7.57 -8.25
CA GLY A 18 -29.32 -6.13 -8.29
C GLY A 18 -29.02 -5.64 -6.88
N ALA A 19 -27.76 -5.28 -6.60
CA ALA A 19 -27.40 -4.67 -5.33
C ALA A 19 -27.92 -3.22 -5.29
N GLU A 20 -29.13 -3.04 -4.78
CA GLU A 20 -29.67 -1.71 -4.44
C GLU A 20 -29.05 -1.27 -3.10
N MET A 21 -28.31 -0.16 -3.10
CA MET A 21 -27.65 0.37 -1.91
C MET A 21 -28.49 1.51 -1.34
N TYR A 22 -28.89 1.40 -0.07
CA TYR A 22 -29.63 2.41 0.67
C TYR A 22 -28.68 3.28 1.47
N ARG A 23 -28.95 4.59 1.51
CA ARG A 23 -28.19 5.58 2.28
C ARG A 23 -29.13 6.43 3.12
N TRP A 24 -28.81 6.63 4.41
CA TRP A 24 -29.50 7.60 5.26
C TRP A 24 -28.51 8.33 6.18
N VAL A 25 -28.95 9.46 6.76
CA VAL A 25 -28.17 10.25 7.72
C VAL A 25 -28.88 10.23 9.06
N ASP A 26 -28.16 9.94 10.14
CA ASP A 26 -28.72 9.97 11.48
C ASP A 26 -28.72 11.38 12.10
N GLU A 27 -29.31 11.53 13.29
CA GLU A 27 -29.41 12.80 14.02
C GLU A 27 -28.05 13.39 14.41
N LYS A 28 -26.97 12.59 14.38
CA LYS A 28 -25.60 13.02 14.66
C LYS A 28 -24.85 13.43 13.38
N GLY A 29 -25.52 13.41 12.23
CA GLY A 29 -24.92 13.69 10.92
C GLY A 29 -24.09 12.54 10.36
N THR A 30 -24.17 11.34 10.93
CA THR A 30 -23.44 10.16 10.45
C THR A 30 -24.16 9.55 9.26
N VAL A 31 -23.42 9.31 8.17
CA VAL A 31 -23.96 8.68 6.96
C VAL A 31 -23.85 7.17 7.09
N HIS A 32 -24.97 6.47 6.91
CA HIS A 32 -25.07 5.02 6.95
C HIS A 32 -25.38 4.45 5.56
N PHE A 33 -24.89 3.25 5.27
CA PHE A 33 -25.15 2.51 4.03
C PHE A 33 -25.56 1.07 4.34
N THR A 34 -26.55 0.54 3.62
CA THR A 34 -26.94 -0.88 3.72
C THR A 34 -27.48 -1.38 2.38
N ASP A 35 -27.30 -2.65 2.07
CA ASP A 35 -27.93 -3.34 0.93
C ASP A 35 -29.23 -4.07 1.34
N ASP A 36 -29.56 -4.08 2.63
CA ASP A 36 -30.80 -4.64 3.19
C ASP A 36 -31.68 -3.54 3.81
N PRO A 37 -32.82 -3.16 3.19
CA PRO A 37 -33.69 -2.10 3.69
C PRO A 37 -34.35 -2.43 5.04
N SER A 38 -34.41 -3.70 5.45
CA SER A 38 -34.97 -4.07 6.76
C SER A 38 -34.09 -3.59 7.93
N THR A 39 -32.79 -3.42 7.67
CA THR A 39 -31.80 -2.93 8.65
C THR A 39 -31.87 -1.43 8.88
N ILE A 40 -32.60 -0.68 8.05
CA ILE A 40 -32.82 0.76 8.22
C ILE A 40 -33.81 0.95 9.38
N PRO A 41 -33.47 1.71 10.43
CA PRO A 41 -34.40 2.03 11.51
C PRO A 41 -35.66 2.71 10.97
N GLU A 42 -36.84 2.37 11.48
CA GLU A 42 -38.13 2.79 10.90
C GLU A 42 -38.23 4.30 10.66
N ARG A 43 -37.67 5.08 11.59
CA ARG A 43 -37.65 6.55 11.55
C ARG A 43 -36.86 7.15 10.39
N TYR A 44 -35.94 6.41 9.76
CA TYR A 44 -35.12 6.89 8.65
C TYR A 44 -35.49 6.24 7.30
N ARG A 45 -36.44 5.29 7.28
CA ARG A 45 -36.91 4.66 6.03
C ARG A 45 -37.55 5.64 5.03
N PRO A 46 -38.31 6.68 5.45
CA PRO A 46 -38.88 7.63 4.50
C PRO A 46 -37.81 8.47 3.77
N ASP A 47 -36.69 8.74 4.45
CA ASP A 47 -35.61 9.62 3.97
C ASP A 47 -34.42 8.85 3.36
N ALA A 48 -34.51 7.51 3.29
CA ALA A 48 -33.45 6.69 2.76
C ALA A 48 -33.37 6.80 1.22
N GLU A 49 -32.25 7.30 0.72
CA GLU A 49 -31.98 7.39 -0.71
C GLU A 49 -31.59 6.00 -1.25
N THR A 50 -32.32 5.51 -2.25
CA THR A 50 -31.94 4.28 -2.98
C THR A 50 -30.99 4.64 -4.11
N ARG A 51 -29.75 4.14 -4.06
CA ARG A 51 -28.81 4.17 -5.17
C ARG A 51 -28.86 2.84 -5.90
N LYS A 52 -29.42 2.85 -7.12
CA LYS A 52 -29.24 1.76 -8.08
C LYS A 52 -27.81 1.86 -8.63
N GLY A 53 -27.08 0.74 -8.63
CA GLY A 53 -25.77 0.65 -9.28
C GLY A 53 -25.82 1.11 -10.75
N PRO A 54 -24.68 1.50 -11.35
CA PRO A 54 -24.68 2.12 -12.68
C PRO A 54 -25.33 1.19 -13.71
N ARG A 55 -26.47 1.61 -14.27
CA ARG A 55 -26.95 1.05 -15.54
C ARG A 55 -26.09 1.65 -16.64
N GLU A 56 -25.39 0.81 -17.38
CA GLU A 56 -24.87 1.17 -18.70
C GLU A 56 -26.05 1.64 -19.56
N THR A 57 -26.16 2.95 -19.77
CA THR A 57 -27.11 3.52 -20.73
C THR A 57 -26.33 4.05 -21.92
N THR A 58 -26.44 3.32 -23.03
CA THR A 58 -26.11 3.76 -24.38
C THR A 58 -26.89 5.05 -24.72
N PRO A 59 -26.34 6.01 -25.46
CA PRO A 59 -26.96 7.33 -25.64
C PRO A 59 -27.93 7.34 -26.84
N PRO A 60 -29.08 8.05 -26.73
CA PRO A 60 -29.77 8.57 -27.90
C PRO A 60 -29.57 10.10 -27.99
N GLY A 61 -29.03 10.55 -29.12
CA GLY A 61 -28.96 11.97 -29.45
C GLY A 61 -30.34 12.56 -29.73
N ALA A 62 -30.52 13.84 -29.38
CA ALA A 62 -30.92 14.92 -30.29
C ALA A 62 -31.24 16.22 -29.52
N ARG A 63 -30.41 17.24 -29.80
CA ARG A 63 -30.82 18.61 -30.16
C ARG A 63 -31.71 19.42 -29.19
N GLY A 64 -31.14 20.48 -28.60
CA GLY A 64 -31.91 21.67 -28.27
C GLY A 64 -31.32 22.65 -27.25
N LYS A 65 -30.86 23.80 -27.77
CA LYS A 65 -30.76 25.13 -27.14
C LYS A 65 -29.57 25.43 -26.22
N SER A 66 -28.61 26.10 -26.86
CA SER A 66 -27.64 27.04 -26.31
C SER A 66 -28.26 28.07 -25.36
N THR A 67 -27.74 28.13 -24.14
CA THR A 67 -27.73 29.34 -23.31
C THR A 67 -26.39 29.37 -22.60
N THR A 68 -25.50 30.22 -23.09
CA THR A 68 -24.15 30.46 -22.56
C THR A 68 -24.26 31.12 -21.19
N SER A 69 -23.96 30.36 -20.15
CA SER A 69 -23.47 30.89 -18.87
C SER A 69 -21.96 30.58 -18.81
N PRO A 70 -21.07 31.50 -18.41
CA PRO A 70 -19.64 31.24 -18.43
C PRO A 70 -19.33 30.13 -17.43
N LEU A 71 -18.97 28.94 -17.94
CA LEU A 71 -18.35 27.91 -17.13
C LEU A 71 -17.10 28.50 -16.49
N SER A 72 -17.12 28.65 -15.17
CA SER A 72 -15.91 28.67 -14.37
C SER A 72 -15.10 27.44 -14.78
N GLN A 73 -14.00 27.67 -15.49
CA GLN A 73 -13.08 26.59 -15.82
C GLN A 73 -12.68 25.92 -14.50
N PRO A 74 -12.78 24.59 -14.38
CA PRO A 74 -12.11 23.91 -13.28
C PRO A 74 -10.64 24.35 -13.33
N PRO A 75 -10.01 24.60 -12.16
CA PRO A 75 -8.61 25.02 -12.13
C PRO A 75 -7.79 24.08 -13.01
N PRO A 76 -6.77 24.60 -13.73
CA PRO A 76 -5.97 23.78 -14.62
C PRO A 76 -5.55 22.53 -13.86
N LYS A 77 -5.92 21.35 -14.36
CA LYS A 77 -5.39 20.08 -13.87
C LYS A 77 -3.89 20.23 -13.95
N THR A 78 -3.25 20.44 -12.80
CA THR A 78 -1.81 20.36 -12.66
C THR A 78 -1.41 19.10 -13.40
N SER A 79 -0.65 19.23 -14.49
CA SER A 79 -0.22 18.10 -15.30
C SER A 79 0.43 17.12 -14.34
N GLU A 80 -0.26 16.00 -14.09
CA GLU A 80 0.27 15.03 -13.15
C GLU A 80 1.64 14.60 -13.65
N PRO A 81 2.62 14.41 -12.75
CA PRO A 81 3.93 13.94 -13.15
C PRO A 81 3.78 12.77 -14.11
N GLN A 82 4.46 12.84 -15.25
CA GLN A 82 4.46 11.79 -16.25
C GLN A 82 4.82 10.48 -15.54
N GLY A 83 3.87 9.54 -15.50
CA GLY A 83 4.05 8.27 -14.81
C GLY A 83 5.00 7.37 -15.59
N PHE A 84 5.68 6.48 -14.88
CA PHE A 84 6.51 5.45 -15.50
C PHE A 84 5.64 4.22 -15.75
N ASP A 85 5.39 3.91 -17.01
CA ASP A 85 4.72 2.67 -17.41
C ASP A 85 5.72 1.51 -17.34
N VAL A 86 5.32 0.44 -16.66
CA VAL A 86 6.14 -0.75 -16.42
C VAL A 86 5.31 -2.00 -16.75
N PRO A 87 5.78 -2.86 -17.67
CA PRO A 87 5.12 -4.13 -17.93
C PRO A 87 5.26 -5.08 -16.74
N LEU A 88 4.20 -5.84 -16.47
CA LEU A 88 4.15 -6.85 -15.43
C LEU A 88 4.04 -8.24 -16.07
N LEU A 89 4.74 -9.19 -15.49
CA LEU A 89 4.59 -10.60 -15.82
C LEU A 89 3.55 -11.20 -14.88
N ARG A 90 2.53 -11.85 -15.44
CA ARG A 90 1.51 -12.54 -14.64
C ARG A 90 1.83 -14.02 -14.58
N SER A 91 1.88 -14.58 -13.36
CA SER A 91 1.92 -16.02 -13.14
C SER A 91 0.90 -16.38 -12.06
N SER A 92 -0.08 -17.22 -12.42
CA SER A 92 -1.25 -17.47 -11.59
C SER A 92 -1.97 -16.17 -11.18
N GLN A 93 -2.16 -15.93 -9.88
CA GLN A 93 -2.77 -14.72 -9.33
C GLN A 93 -1.75 -13.61 -9.01
N LEU A 94 -0.45 -13.89 -9.15
CA LEU A 94 0.61 -12.97 -8.79
C LEU A 94 1.08 -12.15 -10.00
N MET A 95 1.44 -10.90 -9.72
CA MET A 95 2.07 -10.01 -10.69
C MET A 95 3.51 -9.76 -10.28
N PHE A 96 4.40 -9.99 -11.23
CA PHE A 96 5.83 -9.85 -11.07
C PHE A 96 6.35 -8.68 -11.89
N VAL A 97 7.39 -8.05 -11.38
CA VAL A 97 8.09 -6.98 -12.06
C VAL A 97 9.60 -7.19 -11.96
N GLU A 98 10.33 -6.98 -13.05
CA GLU A 98 11.79 -6.96 -12.99
C GLU A 98 12.24 -5.72 -12.21
N VAL A 99 13.14 -5.93 -11.25
CA VAL A 99 13.78 -4.88 -10.47
C VAL A 99 15.29 -4.97 -10.64
N LEU A 100 15.96 -3.81 -10.71
CA LEU A 100 17.41 -3.70 -10.67
C LEU A 100 17.82 -3.14 -9.30
N LEU A 101 18.53 -3.95 -8.52
CA LEU A 101 18.96 -3.63 -7.17
C LEU A 101 20.39 -3.11 -7.18
N ASN A 102 20.60 -1.96 -6.54
CA ASN A 102 21.88 -1.25 -6.44
C ASN A 102 22.58 -1.07 -7.80
N GLY A 103 21.82 -0.95 -8.90
CA GLY A 103 22.33 -0.84 -10.25
C GLY A 103 23.03 -2.10 -10.81
N ARG A 104 22.95 -3.25 -10.14
CA ARG A 104 23.76 -4.43 -10.50
C ARG A 104 23.05 -5.79 -10.52
N VAL A 105 22.13 -6.05 -9.59
CA VAL A 105 21.50 -7.37 -9.45
C VAL A 105 20.05 -7.27 -9.91
N LYS A 106 19.70 -8.00 -10.98
CA LYS A 106 18.32 -8.12 -11.47
C LYS A 106 17.58 -9.26 -10.77
N ARG A 107 16.32 -9.02 -10.42
CA ARG A 107 15.38 -10.00 -9.83
C ARG A 107 13.96 -9.74 -10.30
N ASN A 108 13.09 -10.75 -10.21
CA ASN A 108 11.65 -10.54 -10.35
C ASN A 108 11.05 -10.44 -8.95
N PHE A 109 10.30 -9.37 -8.70
CA PHE A 109 9.61 -9.17 -7.43
C PHE A 109 8.11 -9.25 -7.63
N ILE A 110 7.43 -9.89 -6.68
CA ILE A 110 5.96 -9.81 -6.56
C ILE A 110 5.61 -8.37 -6.19
N VAL A 111 4.64 -7.77 -6.89
CA VAL A 111 4.11 -6.45 -6.53
C VAL A 111 3.08 -6.61 -5.41
N ASP A 112 3.39 -6.10 -4.21
CA ASP A 112 2.50 -6.19 -3.05
C ASP A 112 2.42 -4.84 -2.32
N SER A 113 1.33 -4.11 -2.60
CA SER A 113 1.02 -2.83 -1.94
C SER A 113 0.57 -2.98 -0.48
N GLY A 114 0.29 -4.20 -0.03
CA GLY A 114 -0.05 -4.52 1.36
C GLY A 114 1.18 -4.68 2.26
N ALA A 115 2.35 -4.96 1.68
CA ALA A 115 3.58 -5.10 2.44
C ALA A 115 4.19 -3.73 2.81
N SER A 116 4.52 -3.54 4.09
CA SER A 116 5.22 -2.33 4.53
C SER A 116 6.64 -2.22 3.98
N TYR A 117 7.33 -3.36 3.83
CA TYR A 117 8.72 -3.43 3.39
C TYR A 117 8.87 -4.24 2.11
N THR A 118 9.85 -3.85 1.30
CA THR A 118 10.40 -4.71 0.24
C THR A 118 11.14 -5.88 0.88
N LEU A 119 10.98 -7.09 0.33
CA LEU A 119 11.64 -8.31 0.81
C LEU A 119 12.68 -8.80 -0.19
N ILE A 120 13.86 -9.13 0.31
CA ILE A 120 14.89 -9.85 -0.44
C ILE A 120 15.34 -11.08 0.33
N ASP A 121 15.74 -12.13 -0.38
CA ASP A 121 16.27 -13.32 0.24
C ASP A 121 17.76 -13.17 0.59
N ARG A 122 18.30 -14.13 1.37
CA ARG A 122 19.73 -14.13 1.72
C ARG A 122 20.64 -14.28 0.50
N GLY A 123 20.19 -14.99 -0.55
CA GLY A 123 20.94 -15.12 -1.80
C GLY A 123 21.15 -13.76 -2.48
N THR A 124 20.08 -12.99 -2.61
CA THR A 124 20.12 -11.63 -3.16
C THR A 124 20.96 -10.69 -2.30
N ALA A 125 20.87 -10.77 -0.97
CA ALA A 125 21.73 -9.98 -0.08
C ALA A 125 23.23 -10.27 -0.30
N ARG A 126 23.60 -11.56 -0.43
CA ARG A 126 24.97 -11.98 -0.73
C ARG A 126 25.44 -11.50 -2.11
N ASP A 127 24.60 -11.62 -3.13
CA ASP A 127 24.92 -11.16 -4.49
C ASP A 127 25.06 -9.62 -4.54
N LEU A 128 24.36 -8.93 -3.63
CA LEU A 128 24.50 -7.51 -3.33
C LEU A 128 25.61 -7.21 -2.31
N GLY A 129 26.48 -8.16 -1.94
CA GLY A 129 27.59 -7.94 -1.02
C GLY A 129 27.18 -7.29 0.31
N ILE A 130 25.94 -7.52 0.76
CA ILE A 130 25.40 -6.98 2.01
C ILE A 130 25.79 -7.95 3.13
N THR A 131 26.58 -7.46 4.08
CA THR A 131 26.92 -8.20 5.30
C THR A 131 25.76 -8.12 6.28
N ILE A 132 25.39 -9.28 6.85
CA ILE A 132 24.40 -9.40 7.91
C ILE A 132 25.12 -9.99 9.12
N ASP A 133 25.19 -9.23 10.21
CA ASP A 133 25.94 -9.53 11.42
C ASP A 133 25.12 -9.22 12.68
N GLU A 134 25.72 -9.31 13.88
CA GLU A 134 25.03 -9.00 15.13
C GLU A 134 24.65 -7.53 15.32
N TYR A 135 25.19 -6.61 14.52
CA TYR A 135 24.91 -5.17 14.56
C TYR A 135 23.79 -4.77 13.59
N THR A 136 23.44 -5.64 12.66
CA THR A 136 22.36 -5.42 11.71
C THR A 136 21.02 -5.27 12.46
N PRO A 137 20.31 -4.14 12.33
CA PRO A 137 19.02 -3.95 12.98
C PRO A 137 18.01 -4.97 12.44
N PHE A 138 16.93 -5.19 13.18
CA PHE A 138 15.85 -6.08 12.76
C PHE A 138 14.51 -5.51 13.16
N ILE A 139 13.47 -6.08 12.57
CA ILE A 139 12.09 -5.77 12.89
C ILE A 139 11.38 -7.06 13.28
N PRO A 140 10.57 -7.05 14.36
CA PRO A 140 9.65 -8.13 14.63
C PRO A 140 8.53 -8.15 13.58
N VAL A 141 8.47 -9.22 12.80
CA VAL A 141 7.42 -9.47 11.82
C VAL A 141 6.48 -10.53 12.38
N ALA A 142 5.19 -10.21 12.45
CA ALA A 142 4.17 -11.19 12.78
C ALA A 142 3.93 -12.10 11.57
N THR A 143 4.12 -13.39 11.76
CA THR A 143 3.68 -14.44 10.83
C THR A 143 2.41 -15.07 11.39
N VAL A 144 1.76 -15.93 10.60
CA VAL A 144 0.53 -16.65 10.98
C VAL A 144 0.71 -17.44 12.29
N SER A 145 1.94 -17.83 12.63
CA SER A 145 2.22 -18.73 13.76
C SER A 145 3.16 -18.13 14.81
N ASP A 146 4.05 -17.20 14.44
CA ASP A 146 5.07 -16.66 15.34
C ASP A 146 5.49 -15.23 15.01
N VAL A 147 6.10 -14.54 15.98
CA VAL A 147 6.85 -13.30 15.72
C VAL A 147 8.29 -13.66 15.40
N ILE A 148 8.74 -13.36 14.19
CA ILE A 148 10.12 -13.58 13.75
C ILE A 148 10.89 -12.27 13.75
N LEU A 149 12.17 -12.30 14.12
CA LEU A 149 13.06 -11.14 14.03
C LEU A 149 13.78 -11.15 12.69
N THR A 150 13.42 -10.20 11.83
CA THR A 150 13.89 -10.17 10.44
C THR A 150 14.92 -9.06 10.25
N PRO A 151 16.14 -9.36 9.76
CA PRO A 151 17.15 -8.33 9.52
C PRO A 151 16.63 -7.24 8.57
N LEU A 152 16.92 -6.00 8.91
CA LEU A 152 16.60 -4.80 8.16
C LEU A 152 17.89 -4.23 7.57
N VAL A 153 17.89 -4.03 6.25
CA VAL A 153 19.00 -3.44 5.52
C VAL A 153 18.50 -2.28 4.68
N THR A 154 19.40 -1.36 4.31
CA THR A 154 19.08 -0.28 3.38
C THR A 154 19.79 -0.53 2.06
N LEU A 155 19.02 -0.71 0.99
CA LEU A 155 19.52 -0.81 -0.37
C LEU A 155 19.89 0.58 -0.89
N LYS A 156 21.00 0.68 -1.62
CA LYS A 156 21.43 1.93 -2.26
C LYS A 156 20.35 2.43 -3.21
N SER A 157 19.85 1.55 -4.08
CA SER A 157 18.72 1.87 -4.94
C SER A 157 17.93 0.64 -5.36
N ILE A 158 16.67 0.86 -5.69
CA ILE A 158 15.82 -0.07 -6.44
C ILE A 158 15.34 0.68 -7.66
N GLN A 159 15.52 0.08 -8.83
CA GLN A 159 14.99 0.58 -10.09
C GLN A 159 13.95 -0.39 -10.65
N VAL A 160 12.83 0.17 -11.10
CA VAL A 160 11.69 -0.54 -11.71
C VAL A 160 11.30 0.19 -12.98
N GLY A 161 11.65 -0.38 -14.14
CA GLY A 161 11.58 0.35 -15.41
C GLY A 161 12.43 1.63 -15.36
N GLN A 162 11.81 2.79 -15.56
CA GLN A 162 12.46 4.10 -15.46
C GLN A 162 12.36 4.75 -14.07
N ALA A 163 11.60 4.16 -13.16
CA ALA A 163 11.47 4.66 -11.80
C ALA A 163 12.63 4.15 -10.94
N GLU A 164 13.41 5.06 -10.34
CA GLU A 164 14.46 4.71 -9.38
C GLU A 164 14.20 5.38 -8.03
N VAL A 165 14.38 4.62 -6.95
CA VAL A 165 14.32 5.13 -5.58
C VAL A 165 15.61 4.73 -4.87
N GLU A 166 16.24 5.71 -4.23
CA GLU A 166 17.44 5.52 -3.43
C GLU A 166 17.13 5.29 -1.95
N ASN A 167 18.08 4.69 -1.22
CA ASN A 167 18.02 4.47 0.23
C ASN A 167 16.74 3.74 0.67
N VAL A 168 16.51 2.58 0.07
CA VAL A 168 15.28 1.80 0.24
C VAL A 168 15.48 0.74 1.32
N ASP A 169 14.71 0.83 2.40
CA ASP A 169 14.71 -0.17 3.45
C ASP A 169 14.12 -1.50 2.95
N ALA A 170 14.82 -2.61 3.17
CA ALA A 170 14.41 -3.95 2.79
C ALA A 170 14.62 -4.95 3.94
N LEU A 171 13.73 -5.92 4.04
CA LEU A 171 13.85 -7.02 4.98
C LEU A 171 14.51 -8.23 4.32
N ILE A 172 15.42 -8.88 5.06
CA ILE A 172 16.02 -10.13 4.64
C ILE A 172 15.13 -11.30 5.07
N TYR A 173 14.26 -11.73 4.16
CA TYR A 173 13.29 -12.79 4.41
C TYR A 173 13.09 -13.66 3.17
N THR A 174 13.13 -14.98 3.36
CA THR A 174 12.82 -15.95 2.31
C THR A 174 11.37 -16.40 2.51
N MET A 175 10.51 -16.09 1.54
CA MET A 175 9.12 -16.51 1.56
C MET A 175 9.03 -18.04 1.38
N PRO A 176 8.18 -18.75 2.14
CA PRO A 176 8.15 -20.22 2.11
C PRO A 176 7.84 -20.85 0.76
N SER A 177 7.02 -20.19 -0.07
CA SER A 177 6.51 -20.72 -1.34
C SER A 177 7.16 -20.12 -2.58
N GLU A 178 8.04 -19.14 -2.43
CA GLU A 178 8.53 -18.33 -3.55
C GLU A 178 10.03 -18.04 -3.39
N LYS A 179 10.79 -18.21 -4.47
CA LYS A 179 12.20 -17.78 -4.53
C LYS A 179 12.34 -16.31 -4.91
N GLU A 180 11.25 -15.70 -5.33
CA GLU A 180 11.20 -14.32 -5.81
C GLU A 180 11.15 -13.33 -4.65
N GLY A 181 11.59 -12.10 -4.92
CA GLY A 181 11.48 -11.01 -3.94
C GLY A 181 10.06 -10.44 -3.90
N LEU A 182 9.87 -9.45 -3.03
CA LEU A 182 8.60 -8.73 -2.91
C LEU A 182 8.86 -7.23 -2.94
N LEU A 183 8.14 -6.50 -3.79
CA LEU A 183 8.21 -5.06 -3.92
C LEU A 183 7.10 -4.44 -3.06
N GLY A 184 7.49 -3.89 -1.91
CA GLY A 184 6.57 -3.33 -0.92
C GLY A 184 6.63 -1.80 -0.83
N ASN A 185 5.98 -1.26 0.20
CA ASN A 185 5.81 0.18 0.37
C ASN A 185 7.09 0.97 0.70
N SER A 186 8.19 0.32 1.08
CA SER A 186 9.52 0.96 1.09
C SER A 186 9.87 1.60 -0.27
N PHE A 187 9.42 0.97 -1.37
CA PHE A 187 9.54 1.49 -2.73
C PHE A 187 8.22 2.07 -3.23
N LEU A 188 7.13 1.28 -3.19
CA LEU A 188 5.85 1.65 -3.81
C LEU A 188 5.25 2.92 -3.18
N GLY A 189 5.49 3.17 -1.89
CA GLY A 189 5.01 4.38 -1.20
C GLY A 189 5.65 5.69 -1.69
N LYS A 190 6.62 5.63 -2.62
CA LYS A 190 7.15 6.81 -3.33
C LYS A 190 6.33 7.17 -4.57
N PHE A 191 5.35 6.36 -4.92
CA PHE A 191 4.52 6.52 -6.09
C PHE A 191 3.05 6.37 -5.73
N ARG A 192 2.20 7.09 -6.45
CA ARG A 192 0.82 6.66 -6.63
C ARG A 192 0.86 5.59 -7.71
N VAL A 193 0.49 4.37 -7.31
CA VAL A 193 0.55 3.17 -8.14
C VAL A 193 -0.80 2.95 -8.82
N VAL A 194 -0.80 2.84 -10.14
CA VAL A 194 -1.98 2.41 -10.92
C VAL A 194 -1.69 1.04 -11.48
N LEU A 195 -2.57 0.08 -11.21
CA LEU A 195 -2.38 -1.32 -11.57
C LEU A 195 -3.45 -1.75 -12.57
N ASP A 196 -3.02 -2.02 -13.80
CA ASP A 196 -3.84 -2.56 -14.87
C ASP A 196 -3.59 -4.07 -14.98
N SER A 197 -4.36 -4.84 -14.21
CA SER A 197 -4.24 -6.29 -14.15
C SER A 197 -4.72 -7.01 -15.43
N VAL A 198 -5.51 -6.32 -16.26
CA VAL A 198 -6.01 -6.85 -17.54
C VAL A 198 -4.90 -6.81 -18.57
N ASN A 199 -4.20 -5.68 -18.67
CA ASN A 199 -3.12 -5.49 -19.64
C ASN A 199 -1.74 -5.85 -19.08
N GLY A 200 -1.66 -6.28 -17.81
CA GLY A 200 -0.39 -6.61 -17.16
C GLY A 200 0.54 -5.40 -17.11
N LYS A 201 0.05 -4.25 -16.64
CA LYS A 201 0.81 -3.00 -16.60
C LYS A 201 0.69 -2.32 -15.24
N MET A 202 1.78 -1.73 -14.78
CA MET A 202 1.80 -0.82 -13.64
C MET A 202 2.25 0.56 -14.12
N THR A 203 1.59 1.61 -13.67
CA THR A 203 2.05 2.99 -13.87
C THR A 203 2.42 3.59 -12.51
N LEU A 204 3.64 4.12 -12.41
CA LEU A 204 4.20 4.72 -11.20
C LEU A 204 4.26 6.25 -11.33
N HIS A 205 3.40 6.97 -10.61
CA HIS A 205 3.43 8.44 -10.57
C HIS A 205 4.15 8.92 -9.30
N PRO A 206 5.28 9.63 -9.40
CA PRO A 206 5.97 10.14 -8.21
C PRO A 206 5.05 10.95 -7.29
N VAL A 207 5.01 10.63 -5.99
CA VAL A 207 4.20 11.38 -5.01
C VAL A 207 4.83 12.71 -4.62
N LYS A 208 6.17 12.82 -4.79
CA LYS A 208 6.90 14.05 -4.52
C LYS A 208 6.56 15.08 -5.60
N GLY A 209 5.78 16.06 -5.23
CA GLY A 209 5.48 17.23 -6.06
C GLY A 209 6.47 18.38 -5.82
N SER A 210 6.16 19.52 -6.42
CA SER A 210 6.83 20.78 -6.10
C SER A 210 6.56 21.18 -4.65
N PRO A 211 7.57 21.61 -3.89
CA PRO A 211 7.36 22.15 -2.55
C PRO A 211 6.41 23.35 -2.56
N SER A 212 5.48 23.37 -1.62
CA SER A 212 4.49 24.44 -1.42
C SER A 212 4.06 24.50 0.05
N PRO A 213 3.36 25.55 0.51
CA PRO A 213 2.89 25.63 1.90
C PRO A 213 2.01 24.44 2.34
N ASP A 214 1.22 23.88 1.41
CA ASP A 214 0.40 22.68 1.61
C ASP A 214 1.15 21.36 1.37
N ARG A 215 2.36 21.42 0.77
CA ARG A 215 3.25 20.27 0.51
C ARG A 215 4.68 20.56 0.99
N PRO A 216 4.92 20.68 2.30
CA PRO A 216 6.25 20.90 2.84
C PRO A 216 7.23 19.83 2.36
N GLY A 217 8.33 20.25 1.74
CA GLY A 217 9.33 19.35 1.15
C GLY A 217 8.85 18.56 -0.09
N GLY A 218 7.70 18.95 -0.67
CA GLY A 218 7.08 18.31 -1.83
C GLY A 218 6.12 17.15 -1.50
N TYR A 219 5.86 16.90 -0.21
CA TYR A 219 5.01 15.80 0.25
C TYR A 219 3.78 16.30 1.00
N ASP A 220 2.68 15.57 0.88
CA ASP A 220 1.44 15.85 1.60
C ASP A 220 1.47 15.38 3.07
N ARG A 221 0.37 15.63 3.76
CA ARG A 221 0.18 15.24 5.17
C ARG A 221 0.31 13.74 5.38
N ASP A 222 -0.30 12.93 4.52
CA ASP A 222 -0.38 11.48 4.72
C ASP A 222 0.99 10.83 4.59
N TYR A 223 1.85 11.35 3.70
CA TYR A 223 3.24 10.94 3.60
C TYR A 223 4.03 11.22 4.89
N TRP A 224 4.00 12.47 5.38
CA TRP A 224 4.72 12.86 6.59
C TRP A 224 4.21 12.11 7.82
N ALA A 225 2.91 12.17 8.07
CA ALA A 225 2.27 11.50 9.21
C ALA A 225 2.45 9.98 9.14
N GLY A 226 2.38 9.39 7.95
CA GLY A 226 2.67 7.98 7.74
C GLY A 226 4.08 7.60 8.18
N ARG A 227 5.09 8.40 7.81
CA ARG A 227 6.48 8.13 8.20
C ARG A 227 6.71 8.26 9.70
N PHE A 228 6.18 9.31 10.34
CA PHE A 228 6.30 9.48 11.79
C PHE A 228 5.59 8.39 12.57
N ARG A 229 4.32 8.10 12.24
CA ARG A 229 3.54 7.00 12.82
C ARG A 229 4.28 5.67 12.73
N PHE A 230 4.90 5.39 11.60
CA PHE A 230 5.67 4.18 11.39
C PHE A 230 6.92 4.09 12.29
N LEU A 231 7.68 5.18 12.42
CA LEU A 231 8.87 5.21 13.29
C LEU A 231 8.46 5.05 14.76
N HIS A 232 7.43 5.78 15.21
CA HIS A 232 6.90 5.66 16.57
C HIS A 232 6.35 4.27 16.86
N TYR A 233 5.62 3.68 15.92
CA TYR A 233 5.11 2.31 16.04
C TYR A 233 6.25 1.31 16.26
N ASN A 234 7.28 1.32 15.41
CA ASN A 234 8.41 0.39 15.51
C ASN A 234 9.19 0.58 16.82
N ILE A 235 9.47 1.82 17.23
CA ILE A 235 10.11 2.11 18.52
C ILE A 235 9.25 1.55 19.68
N GLY A 236 7.93 1.75 19.63
CA GLY A 236 7.01 1.24 20.65
C GLY A 236 7.01 -0.29 20.75
N VAL A 237 6.97 -0.98 19.60
CA VAL A 237 7.03 -2.45 19.55
C VAL A 237 8.37 -2.96 20.08
N LEU A 238 9.48 -2.36 19.66
CA LEU A 238 10.82 -2.77 20.10
C LEU A 238 11.03 -2.53 21.60
N ARG A 239 10.51 -1.44 22.17
CA ARG A 239 10.56 -1.19 23.61
C ARG A 239 9.78 -2.23 24.41
N LYS A 240 8.60 -2.66 23.94
CA LYS A 240 7.86 -3.77 24.56
C LYS A 240 8.66 -5.07 24.51
N LEU A 241 9.30 -5.35 23.38
CA LEU A 241 10.15 -6.53 23.19
C LEU A 241 11.38 -6.50 24.11
N LYS A 242 12.03 -5.34 24.25
CA LYS A 242 13.13 -5.10 25.19
C LYS A 242 12.74 -5.51 26.61
N THR A 243 11.62 -5.00 27.10
CA THR A 243 11.11 -5.35 28.43
C THR A 243 10.81 -6.85 28.58
N SER A 244 10.38 -7.53 27.52
CA SER A 244 10.21 -8.98 27.55
C SER A 244 11.54 -9.73 27.66
N TYR A 245 12.60 -9.28 26.99
CA TYR A 245 13.91 -9.95 27.04
C TYR A 245 14.66 -9.66 28.35
N GLU A 246 14.51 -8.48 28.92
CA GLU A 246 15.03 -8.14 30.26
C GLU A 246 14.49 -9.09 31.34
N ARG A 247 13.19 -9.41 31.29
CA ARG A 247 12.58 -10.38 32.22
C ARG A 247 13.09 -11.82 32.05
N LYS A 248 13.63 -12.16 30.88
CA LYS A 248 14.11 -13.50 30.53
C LYS A 248 15.63 -13.65 30.65
N ASP A 249 16.35 -12.62 31.09
CA ASP A 249 17.83 -12.52 31.10
C ASP A 249 18.47 -12.90 29.74
N ALA A 250 17.78 -12.57 28.64
CA ALA A 250 18.21 -12.91 27.28
C ALA A 250 19.18 -11.85 26.73
N ARG A 251 20.45 -11.91 27.19
CA ARG A 251 21.46 -10.85 26.93
C ARG A 251 21.73 -10.59 25.45
N THR A 252 21.81 -11.63 24.62
CA THR A 252 22.09 -11.50 23.18
C THR A 252 20.95 -10.80 22.47
N GLU A 253 19.71 -11.21 22.77
CA GLU A 253 18.48 -10.66 22.24
C GLU A 253 18.29 -9.21 22.70
N LEU A 254 18.67 -8.90 23.93
CA LEU A 254 18.64 -7.55 24.49
C LEU A 254 19.57 -6.60 23.73
N ASN A 255 20.81 -7.01 23.46
CA ASN A 255 21.76 -6.23 22.67
C ASN A 255 21.22 -5.96 21.26
N ARG A 256 20.68 -7.00 20.63
CA ARG A 256 20.02 -6.93 19.34
C ARG A 256 18.88 -5.90 19.36
N VAL A 257 17.94 -6.00 20.31
CA VAL A 257 16.81 -5.06 20.40
C VAL A 257 17.27 -3.63 20.65
N ASN A 258 18.28 -3.42 21.50
CA ASN A 258 18.83 -2.10 21.75
C ASN A 258 19.42 -1.46 20.49
N ASN A 259 20.12 -2.24 19.65
CA ASN A 259 20.64 -1.76 18.37
C ASN A 259 19.49 -1.37 17.42
N ALA A 260 18.42 -2.16 17.35
CA ALA A 260 17.25 -1.84 16.55
C ALA A 260 16.53 -0.56 17.04
N ILE A 261 16.36 -0.40 18.36
CA ILE A 261 15.78 0.83 18.94
C ILE A 261 16.62 2.05 18.54
N ARG A 262 17.94 1.98 18.71
CA ARG A 262 18.85 3.07 18.35
C ARG A 262 18.75 3.42 16.88
N TYR A 263 18.65 2.44 16.00
CA TYR A 263 18.45 2.67 14.57
C TYR A 263 17.19 3.50 14.29
N PHE A 264 16.04 3.10 14.86
CA PHE A 264 14.78 3.83 14.64
C PHE A 264 14.73 5.19 15.33
N GLU A 265 15.35 5.34 16.50
CA GLU A 265 15.47 6.65 17.17
C GLU A 265 16.35 7.61 16.37
N ASN A 266 17.45 7.13 15.79
CA ASN A 266 18.27 7.93 14.86
C ASN A 266 17.47 8.33 13.61
N GLN A 267 16.72 7.40 13.01
CA GLN A 267 15.83 7.70 11.89
C GLN A 267 14.78 8.75 12.27
N LEU A 268 14.15 8.63 13.44
CA LEU A 268 13.19 9.62 13.94
C LEU A 268 13.83 10.99 14.06
N GLY A 269 15.03 11.09 14.64
CA GLY A 269 15.78 12.34 14.71
C GLY A 269 16.11 12.93 13.34
N ASP A 270 16.50 12.10 12.36
CA ASP A 270 16.78 12.54 11.00
C ASP A 270 15.53 13.08 10.30
N TRP A 271 14.40 12.39 10.49
CA TRP A 271 13.11 12.80 9.93
C TRP A 271 12.55 14.05 10.61
N GLU A 272 12.76 14.25 11.89
CA GLU A 272 12.44 15.51 12.58
C GLU A 272 13.23 16.69 12.01
N ARG A 273 14.53 16.52 11.76
CA ARG A 273 15.34 17.56 11.12
C ARG A 273 14.85 17.86 9.70
N LYS A 274 14.58 16.84 8.89
CA LYS A 274 14.01 17.00 7.54
C LYS A 274 12.66 17.71 7.56
N ALA A 275 11.77 17.31 8.47
CA ALA A 275 10.44 17.90 8.62
C ALA A 275 10.53 19.37 9.04
N SER A 276 11.45 19.69 9.96
CA SER A 276 11.72 21.06 10.40
C SER A 276 12.24 21.95 9.28
N LEU A 277 13.23 21.47 8.52
CA LEU A 277 13.76 22.17 7.35
C LEU A 277 12.71 22.38 6.26
N ALA A 278 11.79 21.43 6.10
CA ALA A 278 10.71 21.48 5.12
C ALA A 278 9.50 22.33 5.56
N GLY A 279 9.44 22.80 6.81
CA GLY A 279 8.30 23.56 7.34
C GLY A 279 7.07 22.70 7.64
N VAL A 280 7.24 21.41 7.94
CA VAL A 280 6.14 20.48 8.22
C VAL A 280 5.45 20.86 9.54
N PRO A 281 4.12 21.00 9.59
CA PRO A 281 3.39 21.26 10.84
C PRO A 281 3.64 20.20 11.93
N HIS A 282 3.69 20.60 13.20
CA HIS A 282 3.97 19.66 14.31
C HIS A 282 2.93 18.54 14.41
N ASN A 283 1.64 18.86 14.22
CA ASN A 283 0.54 17.89 14.23
C ASN A 283 0.56 16.88 13.06
N TRP A 284 1.51 17.00 12.12
CA TRP A 284 1.78 15.99 11.09
C TRP A 284 2.90 15.03 11.49
N ARG A 285 3.56 15.27 12.63
CA ARG A 285 4.72 14.52 13.12
C ARG A 285 4.43 13.68 14.37
N GLU A 286 3.24 13.83 14.94
CA GLU A 286 2.75 13.09 16.13
C GLU A 286 2.35 11.64 15.82
#